data_AF-A0A7S3VW26-F1
#
_entry.id   AF-A0A7S3VW26-F1
#
_cell.length_a   1.000
_cell.length_b   1.000
_cell.length_c   1.000
_cell.angle_alpha   90.00
_cell.angle_beta   90.00
_cell.angle_gamma   90.00
#
_symmetry.space_group_name_H-M   'P 1'
#
loop_
_entity.id
_entity.type
_entity.pdbx_description
1 polymer ?
#
loop_
_entity_poly.entity_id
_entity_poly.type
_entity_poly.pdbx_seq_one_letter_code
_entity_poly.pdbx_strand_id
1 'polypeptide(L)'
;TNQSLCENNLRILNLLSEEVFSFGKTHMVSKKVAKLKDSLNSQFSTIYELCNFIFKSHVAQPGSVKTSLLTTTLSTLANFLEWIPLGYIFETDLIQTLMIHFWDPLEYRIECAKCLNEIACLHEGVQQYQPQLVQCFQGVVEKIQQLPENTPQACASLPGPQRVFWEVFHN
;
A
#
# COMPACT_ATOMS: atom_id res chain seq x y z
N THR A 1 -18.46 12.65 -3.32
CA THR A 1 -18.58 11.18 -3.20
C THR A 1 -18.58 10.78 -1.74
N ASN A 2 -19.42 9.83 -1.32
CA ASN A 2 -19.49 9.38 0.07
C ASN A 2 -18.22 8.59 0.44
N GLN A 3 -17.32 9.20 1.23
CA GLN A 3 -16.05 8.58 1.61
C GLN A 3 -16.24 7.26 2.36
N SER A 4 -17.30 7.14 3.17
CA SER A 4 -17.59 5.89 3.90
C SER A 4 -17.99 4.75 2.95
N LEU A 5 -18.72 5.05 1.88
CA LEU A 5 -19.04 4.07 0.84
C LEU A 5 -17.78 3.64 0.08
N CYS A 6 -16.90 4.61 -0.24
CA CYS A 6 -15.63 4.32 -0.89
C CYS A 6 -14.74 3.42 -0.02
N GLU A 7 -14.64 3.71 1.28
CA GLU A 7 -13.89 2.92 2.25
C GLU A 7 -14.42 1.48 2.31
N ASN A 8 -15.74 1.31 2.38
CA ASN A 8 -16.37 -0.01 2.38
C ASN A 8 -16.06 -0.79 1.09
N ASN A 9 -16.13 -0.12 -0.06
CA ASN A 9 -15.81 -0.75 -1.35
C ASN A 9 -14.34 -1.18 -1.43
N LEU A 10 -13.41 -0.36 -0.94
CA LEU A 10 -11.99 -0.72 -0.89
C LEU A 10 -11.72 -1.88 0.07
N ARG A 11 -12.43 -1.94 1.20
CA ARG A 11 -12.36 -3.09 2.11
C ARG A 11 -12.86 -4.37 1.46
N ILE A 12 -13.96 -4.32 0.69
CA ILE A 12 -14.44 -5.46 -0.09
C ILE A 12 -13.40 -5.89 -1.13
N LEU A 13 -12.83 -4.95 -1.87
CA LEU A 13 -11.76 -5.24 -2.84
C LEU A 13 -10.53 -5.88 -2.18
N ASN A 14 -10.19 -5.44 -0.97
CA ASN A 14 -9.10 -6.01 -0.20
C ASN A 14 -9.36 -7.48 0.20
N LEU A 15 -10.57 -7.77 0.69
CA LEU A 15 -10.95 -9.15 1.04
C LEU A 15 -10.95 -10.05 -0.21
N LEU A 16 -11.44 -9.54 -1.34
CA LEU A 16 -11.43 -10.25 -2.60
C LEU A 16 -10.01 -10.49 -3.11
N SER A 17 -9.08 -9.53 -2.96
CA SER A 17 -7.69 -9.72 -3.40
C SER A 17 -6.99 -10.78 -2.54
N GLU A 18 -7.18 -10.76 -1.23
CA GLU A 18 -6.66 -11.78 -0.32
C GLU A 18 -7.17 -13.19 -0.69
N GLU A 19 -8.47 -13.34 -0.95
CA GLU A 19 -9.05 -14.63 -1.30
C GLU A 19 -8.60 -15.14 -2.68
N VAL A 20 -8.53 -14.26 -3.69
CA VAL A 20 -8.20 -14.66 -5.06
C VAL A 20 -6.70 -14.92 -5.24
N PHE A 21 -5.86 -14.13 -4.60
CA PHE A 21 -4.43 -14.11 -4.87
C PHE A 21 -3.57 -14.73 -3.77
N SER A 22 -3.92 -14.59 -2.49
CA SER A 22 -3.18 -15.24 -1.39
C SER A 22 -3.58 -16.72 -1.25
N PHE A 23 -4.89 -17.01 -1.22
CA PHE A 23 -5.38 -18.40 -1.08
C PHE A 23 -5.16 -19.25 -2.34
N GLY A 24 -5.12 -18.62 -3.51
CA GLY A 24 -4.80 -19.27 -4.79
C GLY A 24 -3.38 -19.81 -4.90
N LYS A 25 -2.43 -19.32 -4.07
CA LYS A 25 -1.04 -19.80 -4.03
C LYS A 25 -0.89 -21.11 -3.26
N THR A 26 -1.67 -21.28 -2.19
CA THR A 26 -1.55 -22.39 -1.24
C THR A 26 -2.43 -23.60 -1.57
N HIS A 27 -3.45 -23.41 -2.41
CA HIS A 27 -4.40 -24.46 -2.80
C HIS A 27 -4.56 -24.58 -4.32
N MET A 28 -5.04 -25.73 -4.80
CA MET A 28 -5.38 -25.91 -6.22
C MET A 28 -6.38 -24.84 -6.68
N VAL A 29 -5.97 -24.04 -7.67
CA VAL A 29 -6.78 -22.95 -8.23
C VAL A 29 -8.02 -23.52 -8.93
N SER A 30 -9.20 -23.24 -8.39
CA SER A 30 -10.47 -23.55 -9.06
C SER A 30 -10.66 -22.70 -10.32
N LYS A 31 -11.35 -23.23 -11.34
CA LYS A 31 -11.76 -22.45 -12.54
C LYS A 31 -12.50 -21.15 -12.18
N LYS A 32 -13.19 -21.11 -11.05
CA LYS A 32 -13.84 -19.89 -10.53
C LYS A 32 -12.83 -18.83 -10.09
N VAL A 33 -11.76 -19.22 -9.42
CA VAL A 33 -10.69 -18.32 -8.95
C VAL A 33 -9.91 -17.75 -10.12
N ALA A 34 -9.60 -18.57 -11.13
CA ALA A 34 -8.97 -18.10 -12.37
C ALA A 34 -9.83 -17.02 -13.06
N LYS A 35 -11.14 -17.25 -13.19
CA LYS A 35 -12.06 -16.26 -13.78
C LYS A 35 -12.13 -14.96 -12.96
N LEU A 36 -12.11 -15.05 -11.62
CA LEU A 36 -12.09 -13.87 -10.74
C LEU A 36 -10.79 -13.09 -10.89
N LYS A 37 -9.65 -13.79 -10.97
CA LYS A 37 -8.33 -13.20 -11.22
C LYS A 37 -8.31 -12.42 -12.54
N ASP A 38 -8.80 -13.03 -13.62
CA ASP A 38 -8.87 -12.37 -14.93
C ASP A 38 -9.77 -11.12 -14.90
N SER A 39 -10.93 -11.23 -14.22
CA SER A 39 -11.84 -10.10 -14.06
C SER A 39 -11.21 -8.96 -13.26
N LEU A 40 -10.54 -9.26 -12.14
CA LEU A 40 -9.88 -8.24 -11.32
C LEU A 40 -8.70 -7.59 -12.05
N ASN A 41 -7.91 -8.37 -12.78
CA ASN A 41 -6.84 -7.84 -13.62
C ASN A 41 -7.38 -6.89 -14.71
N SER A 42 -8.47 -7.27 -15.38
CA SER A 42 -9.07 -6.41 -16.42
C SER A 42 -9.61 -5.08 -15.88
N GLN A 43 -9.99 -5.04 -14.61
CA GLN A 43 -10.51 -3.84 -13.95
C GLN A 43 -9.46 -3.11 -13.12
N PHE A 44 -8.21 -3.61 -13.07
CA PHE A 44 -7.20 -3.08 -12.19
C PHE A 44 -6.88 -1.61 -12.47
N SER A 45 -6.88 -1.17 -13.74
CA SER A 45 -6.69 0.24 -14.10
C SER A 45 -7.64 1.16 -13.33
N THR A 46 -8.92 0.81 -13.29
CA THR A 46 -9.96 1.58 -12.60
C THR A 46 -9.75 1.57 -11.08
N ILE A 47 -9.32 0.44 -10.51
CA ILE A 47 -8.99 0.34 -9.08
C ILE A 47 -7.79 1.25 -8.76
N TYR A 48 -6.75 1.20 -9.58
CA TYR A 48 -5.57 2.04 -9.41
C TYR A 48 -5.89 3.53 -9.53
N GLU A 49 -6.67 3.91 -10.54
CA GLU A 49 -7.15 5.29 -10.74
C GLU A 49 -7.92 5.80 -9.52
N LEU A 50 -8.76 4.96 -8.90
CA LEU A 50 -9.46 5.28 -7.67
C LEU A 50 -8.48 5.52 -6.51
N CYS A 51 -7.52 4.62 -6.29
CA CYS A 51 -6.50 4.79 -5.26
C CYS A 51 -5.70 6.08 -5.48
N ASN A 52 -5.27 6.34 -6.72
CA ASN A 52 -4.51 7.53 -7.08
C ASN A 52 -5.34 8.81 -6.89
N PHE A 53 -6.63 8.79 -7.23
CA PHE A 53 -7.54 9.91 -6.98
C PHE A 53 -7.64 10.24 -5.49
N ILE A 54 -7.75 9.23 -4.63
CA ILE A 54 -7.80 9.41 -3.17
C ILE A 54 -6.50 10.04 -2.66
N PHE A 55 -5.34 9.52 -3.10
CA PHE A 55 -4.04 10.06 -2.70
C PHE A 55 -3.84 11.50 -3.19
N LYS A 56 -4.12 11.78 -4.46
CA LYS A 56 -4.02 13.15 -5.01
C LYS A 56 -4.96 14.13 -4.32
N SER A 57 -6.17 13.70 -3.96
CA SER A 57 -7.10 14.53 -3.18
C SER A 57 -6.54 14.89 -1.80
N HIS A 58 -5.95 13.91 -1.11
CA HIS A 58 -5.28 14.14 0.17
C HIS A 58 -4.05 15.06 0.05
N VAL A 59 -3.21 14.84 -0.95
CA VAL A 59 -2.00 15.65 -1.21
C VAL A 59 -2.35 17.09 -1.57
N ALA A 60 -3.37 17.29 -2.41
CA ALA A 60 -3.82 18.62 -2.81
C ALA A 60 -4.43 19.40 -1.64
N GLN A 61 -5.14 18.71 -0.74
CA GLN A 61 -5.75 19.32 0.44
C GLN A 61 -5.65 18.38 1.65
N PRO A 62 -4.62 18.54 2.50
CA PRO A 62 -4.50 17.75 3.72
C PRO A 62 -5.75 17.88 4.60
N GLY A 63 -6.27 16.76 5.08
CA GLY A 63 -7.51 16.69 5.86
C GLY A 63 -8.81 16.59 5.05
N SER A 64 -8.76 16.67 3.71
CA SER A 64 -9.95 16.48 2.85
C SER A 64 -10.44 15.02 2.81
N VAL A 65 -9.55 14.06 3.07
CA VAL A 65 -9.81 12.62 3.07
C VAL A 65 -9.67 12.09 4.49
N LYS A 66 -10.63 11.28 4.95
CA LYS A 66 -10.56 10.60 6.24
C LYS A 66 -9.30 9.72 6.35
N THR A 67 -8.63 9.77 7.50
CA THR A 67 -7.50 8.89 7.83
C THR A 67 -7.86 7.41 7.62
N SER A 68 -9.06 6.96 8.02
CA SER A 68 -9.52 5.57 7.85
C SER A 68 -9.61 5.13 6.38
N LEU A 69 -10.00 6.06 5.49
CA LEU A 69 -10.06 5.80 4.07
C LEU A 69 -8.64 5.68 3.48
N LEU A 70 -7.71 6.54 3.89
CA LEU A 70 -6.32 6.48 3.43
C LEU A 70 -5.62 5.20 3.87
N THR A 71 -5.76 4.81 5.15
CA THR A 71 -5.18 3.56 5.66
C THR A 71 -5.79 2.34 4.98
N THR A 72 -7.11 2.33 4.75
CA THR A 72 -7.77 1.28 3.97
C THR A 72 -7.24 1.25 2.54
N THR A 73 -7.10 2.40 1.88
CA THR A 73 -6.58 2.49 0.50
C THR A 73 -5.14 1.97 0.39
N LEU A 74 -4.25 2.34 1.32
CA LEU A 74 -2.88 1.84 1.37
C LEU A 74 -2.83 0.33 1.64
N SER A 75 -3.63 -0.17 2.59
CA SER A 75 -3.71 -1.60 2.88
C SER A 75 -4.22 -2.39 1.66
N THR A 76 -5.25 -1.88 1.00
CA THR A 76 -5.79 -2.46 -0.24
C THR A 76 -4.72 -2.49 -1.32
N LEU A 77 -4.01 -1.38 -1.53
CA LEU A 77 -2.92 -1.28 -2.50
C LEU A 77 -1.81 -2.28 -2.22
N ALA A 78 -1.37 -2.46 -0.98
CA ALA A 78 -0.33 -3.42 -0.60
C ALA A 78 -0.64 -4.82 -1.13
N ASN A 79 -1.86 -5.32 -0.90
CA ASN A 79 -2.29 -6.63 -1.38
C ASN A 79 -2.36 -6.75 -2.91
N PHE A 80 -2.54 -5.63 -3.62
CA PHE A 80 -2.53 -5.62 -5.07
C PHE A 80 -1.11 -5.57 -5.66
N LEU A 81 -0.15 -4.91 -4.99
CA LEU A 81 1.20 -4.65 -5.53
C LEU A 81 1.94 -5.90 -5.98
N GLU A 82 1.69 -7.05 -5.35
CA GLU A 82 2.31 -8.31 -5.72
C GLU A 82 1.91 -8.85 -7.11
N TRP A 83 0.77 -8.41 -7.66
CA TRP A 83 0.15 -9.06 -8.83
C TRP A 83 -0.11 -8.15 -10.02
N ILE A 84 0.07 -6.85 -9.82
CA ILE A 84 -0.34 -5.86 -10.81
C ILE A 84 0.73 -5.70 -11.89
N PRO A 85 0.35 -5.18 -13.07
CA PRO A 85 1.33 -4.85 -14.09
C PRO A 85 2.38 -3.87 -13.53
N LEU A 86 3.66 -4.22 -13.69
CA LEU A 86 4.78 -3.47 -13.13
C LEU A 86 4.84 -2.00 -13.57
N GLY A 87 4.30 -1.67 -14.74
CA GLY A 87 4.19 -0.28 -15.21
C GLY A 87 3.46 0.64 -14.23
N TYR A 88 2.43 0.15 -13.52
CA TYR A 88 1.75 0.95 -12.50
C TYR A 88 2.66 1.29 -11.30
N ILE A 89 3.66 0.45 -11.02
CA ILE A 89 4.58 0.63 -9.89
C ILE A 89 5.75 1.53 -10.30
N PHE A 90 6.36 1.25 -11.45
CA PHE A 90 7.65 1.83 -11.84
C PHE A 90 7.57 2.91 -12.92
N GLU A 91 6.46 3.02 -13.65
CA GLU A 91 6.26 4.04 -14.70
C GLU A 91 5.31 5.16 -14.24
N THR A 92 4.82 5.10 -13.01
CA THR A 92 3.99 6.15 -12.40
C THR A 92 4.71 6.81 -11.21
N ASP A 93 4.06 7.80 -10.60
CA ASP A 93 4.52 8.50 -9.39
C ASP A 93 4.22 7.74 -8.08
N LEU A 94 3.88 6.44 -8.14
CA LEU A 94 3.43 5.68 -6.97
C LEU A 94 4.48 5.62 -5.85
N ILE A 95 5.70 5.17 -6.18
CA ILE A 95 6.79 5.04 -5.19
C ILE A 95 7.08 6.41 -4.56
N GLN A 96 7.19 7.45 -5.40
CA GLN A 96 7.42 8.81 -4.93
C GLN A 96 6.30 9.28 -3.99
N THR A 97 5.05 9.01 -4.34
CA THR A 97 3.88 9.36 -3.54
C THR A 97 3.91 8.69 -2.16
N LEU A 98 4.22 7.39 -2.11
CA LEU A 98 4.37 6.63 -0.86
C LEU A 98 5.46 7.24 0.03
N MET A 99 6.64 7.49 -0.55
CA MET A 99 7.80 7.99 0.18
C MET A 99 7.65 9.42 0.70
N ILE A 100 7.05 10.31 -0.09
CA ILE A 100 6.95 11.74 0.26
C ILE A 100 5.74 12.00 1.17
N HIS A 101 4.60 11.36 0.90
CA HIS A 101 3.33 11.73 1.55
C HIS A 101 2.87 10.76 2.63
N PHE A 102 3.31 9.50 2.60
CA PHE A 102 2.78 8.45 3.48
C PHE A 102 3.82 7.84 4.43
N TRP A 103 5.12 8.04 4.19
CA TRP A 103 6.16 7.56 5.11
C TRP A 103 6.25 8.39 6.39
N ASP A 104 6.33 9.72 6.26
CA ASP A 104 6.59 10.59 7.41
C ASP A 104 5.42 10.64 8.41
N PRO A 105 4.14 10.73 8.00
CA PRO A 105 3.02 10.69 8.93
C PRO A 105 2.88 9.32 9.62
N LEU A 106 2.97 9.31 10.95
CA LEU A 106 2.91 8.07 11.75
C LEU A 106 1.62 7.28 11.56
N GLU A 107 0.50 7.96 11.27
CA GLU A 107 -0.81 7.34 11.02
C GLU A 107 -0.84 6.41 9.81
N TYR A 108 0.08 6.61 8.85
CA TYR A 108 0.13 5.89 7.57
C TYR A 108 1.40 5.05 7.39
N ARG A 109 2.42 5.29 8.22
CA ARG A 109 3.77 4.75 8.02
C ARG A 109 3.81 3.23 7.93
N ILE A 110 3.00 2.53 8.74
CA ILE A 110 2.98 1.05 8.75
C ILE A 110 2.40 0.51 7.43
N GLU A 111 1.28 1.07 7.00
CA GLU A 111 0.62 0.70 5.75
C GLU A 111 1.48 1.08 4.54
N CYS A 112 2.16 2.24 4.60
CA CYS A 112 3.16 2.63 3.60
C CYS A 112 4.33 1.65 3.53
N ALA A 113 4.88 1.25 4.69
CA ALA A 113 5.97 0.28 4.76
C ALA A 113 5.57 -1.09 4.20
N LYS A 114 4.32 -1.53 4.42
CA LYS A 114 3.77 -2.75 3.79
C LYS A 114 3.79 -2.62 2.26
N CYS A 115 3.32 -1.51 1.70
CA CYS A 115 3.39 -1.29 0.25
C CYS A 115 4.83 -1.38 -0.27
N LEU A 116 5.78 -0.71 0.41
CA LEU A 116 7.19 -0.71 0.01
C LEU A 116 7.83 -2.10 0.14
N ASN A 117 7.43 -2.89 1.14
CA ASN A 117 7.84 -4.28 1.29
C ASN A 117 7.39 -5.12 0.09
N GLU A 118 6.13 -5.02 -0.30
CA GLU A 118 5.62 -5.77 -1.46
C GLU A 118 6.37 -5.42 -2.74
N ILE A 119 6.69 -4.13 -2.94
CA ILE A 119 7.51 -3.68 -4.08
C ILE A 119 8.92 -4.29 -4.03
N ALA A 120 9.53 -4.33 -2.84
CA ALA A 120 10.87 -4.89 -2.65
C ALA A 120 10.92 -6.42 -2.86
N CYS A 121 9.81 -7.13 -2.65
CA CYS A 121 9.70 -8.58 -2.84
C CYS A 121 9.38 -9.01 -4.29
N LEU A 122 9.18 -8.05 -5.22
CA LEU A 122 8.93 -8.35 -6.62
C LEU A 122 10.17 -8.99 -7.28
N HIS A 123 9.97 -10.13 -7.94
CA HIS A 123 11.05 -10.91 -8.55
C HIS A 123 10.81 -11.21 -10.05
N GLU A 124 9.56 -11.34 -10.48
CA GLU A 124 9.23 -11.60 -11.89
C GLU A 124 9.21 -10.29 -12.70
N GLY A 125 9.86 -10.26 -13.87
CA GLY A 125 9.75 -9.14 -14.83
C GLY A 125 10.45 -7.83 -14.42
N VAL A 126 11.02 -7.74 -13.21
CA VAL A 126 11.64 -6.52 -12.66
C VAL A 126 12.99 -6.14 -13.29
N GLN A 127 13.58 -7.00 -14.11
CA GLN A 127 14.92 -6.78 -14.68
C GLN A 127 15.05 -5.46 -15.46
N GLN A 128 13.98 -5.05 -16.15
CA GLN A 128 13.92 -3.79 -16.88
C GLN A 128 13.72 -2.54 -15.99
N TYR A 129 13.32 -2.73 -14.73
CA TYR A 129 13.05 -1.67 -13.75
C TYR A 129 14.10 -1.63 -12.62
N GLN A 130 15.25 -2.29 -12.80
CA GLN A 130 16.32 -2.30 -11.80
C GLN A 130 16.71 -0.90 -11.28
N PRO A 131 16.89 0.13 -12.15
CA PRO A 131 17.25 1.46 -11.66
C PRO A 131 16.22 2.04 -10.68
N GLN A 132 14.93 1.90 -10.98
CA GLN A 132 13.83 2.38 -10.14
C GLN A 132 13.76 1.60 -8.83
N LEU A 133 14.01 0.30 -8.85
CA LEU A 133 14.03 -0.55 -7.66
C LEU A 133 15.21 -0.20 -6.73
N VAL A 134 16.40 0.03 -7.29
CA VAL A 134 17.57 0.49 -6.53
C VAL A 134 17.31 1.87 -5.91
N GLN A 135 16.73 2.80 -6.67
CA GLN A 135 16.37 4.13 -6.16
C GLN A 135 15.33 4.04 -5.04
N CYS A 136 14.31 3.20 -5.18
CA CYS A 136 13.32 2.93 -4.15
C CYS A 136 14.00 2.42 -2.87
N PHE A 137 14.87 1.40 -2.99
CA PHE A 137 15.57 0.83 -1.85
C PHE A 137 16.49 1.84 -1.14
N GLN A 138 17.26 2.62 -1.90
CA GLN A 138 18.10 3.69 -1.35
C GLN A 138 17.26 4.71 -0.56
N GLY A 139 16.16 5.17 -1.13
CA GLY A 139 15.26 6.10 -0.46
C GLY A 139 14.68 5.50 0.83
N VAL A 140 14.27 4.23 0.82
CA VAL A 140 13.75 3.55 2.03
C VAL A 140 14.83 3.48 3.11
N VAL A 141 16.07 3.12 2.76
CA VAL A 141 17.18 3.07 3.71
C VAL A 141 17.45 4.46 4.31
N GLU A 142 17.51 5.51 3.50
CA GLU A 142 17.69 6.89 3.98
C GLU A 142 16.58 7.31 4.94
N LYS A 143 15.32 6.98 4.60
CA LYS A 143 14.16 7.25 5.42
C LYS A 143 14.18 6.48 6.75
N ILE A 144 14.68 5.25 6.76
CA ILE A 144 14.88 4.45 7.98
C ILE A 144 15.98 5.06 8.86
N GLN A 145 17.10 5.51 8.27
CA GLN A 145 18.20 6.15 9.01
C GLN A 145 17.78 7.46 9.69
N GLN A 146 16.75 8.14 9.16
CA GLN A 146 16.19 9.36 9.72
C GLN A 146 15.14 9.12 10.81
N LEU A 147 14.81 7.86 11.13
CA LEU A 147 13.87 7.57 12.20
C LEU A 147 14.47 7.98 13.56
N PRO A 148 13.72 8.74 14.39
CA PRO A 148 14.22 9.18 15.68
C PRO A 148 14.45 7.98 16.63
N GLU A 149 15.54 7.98 17.39
CA GLU A 149 15.84 6.96 18.40
C GLU A 149 14.81 6.94 19.56
N ASN A 150 14.08 8.05 19.78
CA ASN A 150 13.12 8.25 20.87
C ASN A 150 11.64 8.27 20.41
N THR A 151 11.24 7.29 19.61
CA THR A 151 9.86 7.12 19.13
C THR A 151 8.76 6.94 20.22
N PRO A 152 9.01 6.45 21.46
CA PRO A 152 7.94 6.17 22.42
C PRO A 152 7.02 7.36 22.75
N GLN A 153 7.57 8.58 22.85
CA GLN A 153 6.78 9.79 23.13
C GLN A 153 5.98 10.27 21.92
N ALA A 154 6.48 10.07 20.70
CA ALA A 154 5.75 10.39 19.47
C ALA A 154 4.60 9.41 19.20
N CYS A 155 4.74 8.15 19.63
CA CYS A 155 3.70 7.12 19.52
C CYS A 155 2.54 7.29 20.53
N ALA A 156 2.69 8.14 21.54
CA ALA A 156 1.68 8.37 22.58
C ALA A 156 0.39 9.03 22.04
N SER A 157 0.45 9.67 20.86
CA SER A 157 -0.73 10.24 20.18
C SER A 157 -1.42 9.26 19.22
N LEU A 158 -0.82 8.08 18.96
CA LEU A 158 -1.37 7.12 18.00
C LEU A 158 -2.55 6.32 18.58
N PRO A 159 -3.48 5.88 17.71
CA PRO A 159 -4.52 4.91 18.08
C PRO A 159 -3.92 3.63 18.68
N GLY A 160 -4.62 3.03 19.64
CA GLY A 160 -4.13 1.87 20.41
C GLY A 160 -3.45 0.76 19.60
N PRO A 161 -4.03 0.26 18.49
CA PRO A 161 -3.41 -0.80 17.68
C PRO A 161 -2.07 -0.40 17.05
N GLN A 162 -1.93 0.85 16.61
CA GLN A 162 -0.68 1.35 16.01
C GLN A 162 0.38 1.61 17.07
N ARG A 163 -0.02 2.04 18.28
CA ARG A 163 0.89 2.26 19.40
C ARG A 163 1.59 0.98 19.85
N VAL A 164 0.84 -0.12 20.00
CA VAL A 164 1.38 -1.42 20.44
C VAL A 164 2.48 -1.93 19.50
N PHE A 165 2.34 -1.72 18.19
CA PHE A 165 3.38 -2.10 17.24
C PHE A 165 4.71 -1.37 17.50
N TRP A 166 4.66 -0.04 17.71
CA TRP A 166 5.87 0.74 17.97
C TRP A 166 6.49 0.46 19.34
N GLU A 167 5.67 0.19 20.36
CA GLU A 167 6.14 -0.25 21.68
C GLU A 167 6.87 -1.60 21.63
N VAL A 168 6.46 -2.50 20.73
CA VAL A 168 7.14 -3.79 20.50
C VAL A 168 8.38 -3.62 19.63
N PHE A 169 8.36 -2.74 18.62
CA PHE A 169 9.51 -2.53 17.74
C PHE A 169 10.75 -1.95 18.46
N HIS A 170 10.54 -1.19 19.53
CA HIS A 170 11.61 -0.57 20.32
C HIS A 170 12.09 -1.38 21.52
N ASN A 171 11.44 -2.50 21.86
CA ASN A 171 11.86 -3.44 22.90
C ASN A 171 12.58 -4.64 22.30
#